data_AF-A0A1J1LUP7-F1
#
_entry.id   AF-A0A1J1LUP7-F1
#
_cell.length_a   1.000
_cell.length_b   1.000
_cell.length_c   1.000
_cell.angle_alpha   90.00
_cell.angle_beta   90.00
_cell.angle_gamma   90.00
#
_symmetry.space_group_name_H-M   'P 1'
#
loop_
_entity.id
_entity.type
_entity.pdbx_description
1 polymer ?
#
loop_
_entity_poly.entity_id
_entity_poly.type
_entity_poly.pdbx_seq_one_letter_code
_entity_poly.pdbx_strand_id
1 'polypeptide(L)'
;MPIKIRLMTDYGCYPLWWDEPDQVGDLEPESLPLSQETIQRLYHWADAFETRLNLADPSDSPEVTPEEIERFEWEGLSLWKQLDQELAPDYEVVYFSSNFHQIFTNPVKLEEKLKLNLMKFNQISWEDARENITQLCEQVVANRDIIVIHRPEGESVVLMAIEELNHLITTAH
;
A
#
# COMPACT_ATOMS: atom_id res chain seq x y z
N MET A 1 22.01 -5.24 -19.72
CA MET A 1 21.14 -5.66 -18.61
C MET A 1 20.64 -4.39 -17.97
N PRO A 2 19.34 -4.27 -17.67
CA PRO A 2 18.83 -3.10 -16.97
C PRO A 2 19.55 -2.95 -15.63
N ILE A 3 19.74 -1.72 -15.16
CA ILE A 3 20.29 -1.44 -13.84
C ILE A 3 19.19 -1.68 -12.81
N LYS A 4 19.47 -2.47 -11.79
CA LYS A 4 18.47 -2.77 -10.78
C LYS A 4 18.41 -1.70 -9.71
N ILE A 5 17.21 -1.18 -9.47
CA ILE A 5 16.93 -0.21 -8.40
C ILE A 5 15.74 -0.69 -7.56
N ARG A 6 15.66 -0.19 -6.34
CA ARG A 6 14.63 -0.55 -5.38
C ARG A 6 13.84 0.68 -4.94
N LEU A 7 12.52 0.62 -5.05
CA LEU A 7 11.60 1.55 -4.42
C LEU A 7 11.42 1.14 -2.95
N MET A 8 11.87 1.98 -2.04
CA MET A 8 11.90 1.73 -0.60
C MET A 8 12.00 3.05 0.17
N THR A 9 11.23 3.21 1.24
CA THR A 9 11.42 4.31 2.19
C THR A 9 12.30 3.88 3.36
N ASP A 10 13.16 4.79 3.81
CA ASP A 10 13.83 4.75 5.11
C ASP A 10 13.96 6.19 5.62
N TYR A 11 14.10 6.36 6.93
CA TYR A 11 14.07 7.68 7.55
C TYR A 11 15.29 8.52 7.15
N GLY A 12 15.04 9.70 6.58
CA GLY A 12 16.05 10.65 6.13
C GLY A 12 16.71 10.30 4.80
N CYS A 13 16.10 9.42 3.99
CA CYS A 13 16.64 8.95 2.72
C CYS A 13 15.71 9.22 1.53
N TYR A 14 16.26 9.23 0.32
CA TYR A 14 15.48 9.22 -0.91
C TYR A 14 14.69 7.89 -1.06
N PRO A 15 13.52 7.91 -1.73
CA PRO A 15 12.67 6.71 -1.86
C PRO A 15 13.18 5.68 -2.87
N LEU A 16 14.32 5.91 -3.53
CA LEU A 16 14.92 5.00 -4.50
C LEU A 16 16.30 4.58 -4.01
N TRP A 17 16.70 3.35 -4.28
CA TRP A 17 17.95 2.77 -3.81
C TRP A 17 18.63 1.96 -4.90
N TRP A 18 19.95 1.93 -4.89
CA TRP A 18 20.69 0.97 -5.70
C TRP A 18 20.45 -0.46 -5.20
N ASP A 19 20.16 -1.39 -6.12
CA ASP A 19 19.97 -2.81 -5.82
C ASP A 19 21.02 -3.70 -6.50
N GLU A 20 22.24 -3.16 -6.62
CA GLU A 20 23.40 -3.79 -7.24
C GLU A 20 24.53 -4.01 -6.22
N PRO A 21 25.38 -5.05 -6.37
CA PRO A 21 26.48 -5.30 -5.43
C PRO A 21 27.51 -4.16 -5.35
N ASP A 22 27.72 -3.44 -6.44
CA ASP A 22 28.79 -2.46 -6.60
C ASP A 22 28.31 -1.00 -6.43
N GLN A 23 27.01 -0.78 -6.22
CA GLN A 23 26.42 0.54 -5.99
C GLN A 23 25.56 0.48 -4.74
N VAL A 24 25.82 1.37 -3.78
CA VAL A 24 25.18 1.37 -2.47
C VAL A 24 24.64 2.76 -2.15
N GLY A 25 23.56 2.78 -1.38
CA GLY A 25 22.90 4.01 -0.94
C GLY A 25 21.61 4.30 -1.69
N ASP A 26 20.95 5.34 -1.21
CA ASP A 26 19.77 5.92 -1.81
C ASP A 26 20.11 6.78 -3.03
N LEU A 27 19.13 6.96 -3.90
CA LEU A 27 19.23 7.54 -5.22
C LEU A 27 18.25 8.70 -5.33
N GLU A 28 18.77 9.87 -5.65
CA GLU A 28 17.96 11.07 -5.86
C GLU A 28 17.05 10.88 -7.09
N PRO A 29 15.72 10.97 -6.96
CA PRO A 29 14.78 10.80 -8.07
C PRO A 29 15.07 11.73 -9.27
N GLU A 30 15.54 12.94 -9.03
CA GLU A 30 15.91 13.93 -10.05
C GLU A 30 17.12 13.52 -10.90
N SER A 31 17.92 12.57 -10.44
CA SER A 31 19.05 12.03 -11.21
C SER A 31 18.62 11.05 -12.31
N LEU A 32 17.35 10.61 -12.28
CA LEU A 32 16.76 9.70 -13.24
C LEU A 32 15.89 10.43 -14.28
N PRO A 33 15.65 9.84 -15.46
CA PRO A 33 14.81 10.43 -16.51
C PRO A 33 13.31 10.32 -16.19
N LEU A 34 12.90 10.73 -14.99
CA LEU A 34 11.52 10.69 -14.51
C LEU A 34 10.77 11.99 -14.82
N SER A 35 9.46 11.88 -14.93
CA SER A 35 8.57 13.02 -15.00
C SER A 35 8.54 13.78 -13.68
N GLN A 36 8.31 15.10 -13.74
CA GLN A 36 8.22 15.94 -12.54
C GLN A 36 7.08 15.49 -11.61
N GLU A 37 6.00 14.96 -12.17
CA GLU A 37 4.87 14.41 -11.43
C GLU A 37 5.29 13.18 -10.62
N THR A 38 6.00 12.23 -11.24
CA THR A 38 6.50 11.03 -10.57
C THR A 38 7.49 11.37 -9.47
N ILE A 39 8.40 12.32 -9.72
CA ILE A 39 9.34 12.83 -8.71
C ILE A 39 8.58 13.42 -7.50
N GLN A 40 7.59 14.27 -7.72
CA GLN A 40 6.79 14.86 -6.63
C GLN A 40 6.02 13.80 -5.83
N ARG A 41 5.43 12.81 -6.51
CA ARG A 41 4.72 11.72 -5.84
C ARG A 41 5.67 10.84 -5.01
N LEU A 42 6.88 10.57 -5.50
CA LEU A 42 7.92 9.85 -4.75
C LEU A 42 8.26 10.57 -3.45
N TYR A 43 8.49 11.88 -3.50
CA TYR A 43 8.79 12.66 -2.29
C TYR A 43 7.60 12.71 -1.33
N HIS A 44 6.38 12.95 -1.82
CA HIS A 44 5.21 12.92 -0.96
C HIS A 44 4.99 11.55 -0.30
N TRP A 45 5.28 10.46 -1.03
CA TRP A 45 5.22 9.12 -0.49
C TRP A 45 6.30 8.89 0.58
N ALA A 46 7.53 9.35 0.35
CA ALA A 46 8.61 9.33 1.35
C ALA A 46 8.25 10.16 2.60
N ASP A 47 7.76 11.38 2.43
CA ASP A 47 7.34 12.27 3.52
C ASP A 47 6.23 11.63 4.37
N ALA A 48 5.27 10.93 3.75
CA ALA A 48 4.24 10.20 4.48
C ALA A 48 4.84 9.08 5.36
N PHE A 49 5.98 8.51 4.98
CA PHE A 49 6.72 7.57 5.83
C PHE A 49 7.42 8.30 6.98
N GLU A 50 8.11 9.41 6.70
CA GLU A 50 8.80 10.23 7.70
C GLU A 50 7.89 10.64 8.86
N THR A 51 6.64 11.02 8.55
CA THR A 51 5.67 11.45 9.56
C THR A 51 5.28 10.37 10.58
N ARG A 52 5.66 9.11 10.35
CA ARG A 52 5.41 7.99 11.28
C ARG A 52 6.39 7.96 12.45
N LEU A 53 7.49 8.71 12.38
CA LEU A 53 8.49 8.79 13.43
C LEU A 53 8.60 10.21 13.96
N ASN A 54 8.41 10.36 15.27
CA ASN A 54 8.82 11.58 15.93
C ASN A 54 10.34 11.54 16.15
N LEU A 55 11.09 12.20 15.26
CA LEU A 55 12.55 12.25 15.34
C LEU A 55 13.08 12.90 16.62
N ALA A 56 12.31 13.81 17.24
CA ALA A 56 12.72 14.48 18.47
C ALA A 56 12.54 13.59 19.70
N ASP A 57 11.50 12.76 19.71
CA ASP A 57 11.27 11.73 20.72
C ASP A 57 10.62 10.49 20.09
N PRO A 58 11.41 9.46 19.71
CA PRO A 58 10.89 8.26 19.07
C PRO A 58 9.84 7.52 19.90
N SER A 59 9.86 7.68 21.23
CA SER A 59 8.88 7.05 22.13
C SER A 59 7.50 7.74 22.04
N ASP A 60 7.46 8.96 21.52
CA ASP A 60 6.26 9.78 21.29
C ASP A 60 5.95 9.89 19.78
N SER A 61 6.19 8.80 19.04
CA SER A 61 5.79 8.69 17.64
C SER A 61 4.28 8.50 17.52
N PRO A 62 3.64 9.08 16.49
CA PRO A 62 2.22 8.87 16.28
C PRO A 62 1.90 7.40 16.04
N GLU A 63 0.75 6.95 16.51
CA GLU A 63 0.23 5.64 16.14
C GLU A 63 -0.12 5.64 14.65
N VAL A 64 0.38 4.65 13.92
CA VAL A 64 0.07 4.47 12.49
C VAL A 64 -1.09 3.51 12.37
N THR A 65 -2.19 4.00 11.79
CA THR A 65 -3.41 3.20 11.63
C THR A 65 -3.26 2.16 10.51
N PRO A 66 -4.03 1.06 10.54
CA PRO A 66 -4.06 0.09 9.45
C PRO A 66 -4.43 0.72 8.09
N GLU A 67 -5.35 1.68 8.08
CA GLU A 67 -5.75 2.42 6.87
C GLU A 67 -4.59 3.23 6.28
N GLU A 68 -3.79 3.88 7.13
CA GLU A 68 -2.60 4.62 6.69
C GLU A 68 -1.51 3.70 6.14
N ILE A 69 -1.32 2.52 6.74
CA ILE A 69 -0.41 1.49 6.22
C ILE A 69 -0.90 1.02 4.84
N GLU A 70 -2.20 0.74 4.71
CA GLU A 70 -2.78 0.29 3.46
C GLU A 70 -2.66 1.34 2.35
N ARG A 71 -3.09 2.58 2.60
CA ARG A 71 -3.01 3.68 1.63
C ARG A 71 -1.58 3.90 1.16
N PHE A 72 -0.62 3.79 2.07
CA PHE A 72 0.80 3.91 1.76
C PHE A 72 1.30 2.79 0.85
N GLU A 73 0.93 1.54 1.11
CA GLU A 73 1.33 0.41 0.28
C GLU A 73 0.67 0.43 -1.12
N TRP A 74 -0.58 0.90 -1.21
CA TRP A 74 -1.24 1.10 -2.50
C TRP A 74 -0.60 2.22 -3.33
N GLU A 75 -0.22 3.34 -2.70
CA GLU A 75 0.53 4.39 -3.40
C GLU A 75 1.91 3.90 -3.82
N GLY A 76 2.61 3.12 -2.98
CA GLY A 76 3.88 2.49 -3.32
C GLY A 76 3.77 1.55 -4.53
N LEU A 77 2.73 0.72 -4.60
CA LEU A 77 2.43 -0.11 -5.77
C LEU A 77 2.14 0.73 -7.02
N SER A 78 1.38 1.82 -6.88
CA SER A 78 1.05 2.74 -7.98
C SER A 78 2.32 3.41 -8.52
N LEU A 79 3.19 3.91 -7.64
CA LEU A 79 4.49 4.49 -7.98
C LEU A 79 5.38 3.46 -8.66
N TRP A 80 5.46 2.24 -8.15
CA TRP A 80 6.25 1.19 -8.78
C TRP A 80 5.84 0.94 -10.23
N LYS A 81 4.54 0.80 -10.49
CA LYS A 81 4.03 0.62 -11.86
C LYS A 81 4.38 1.81 -12.77
N GLN A 82 4.36 3.03 -12.24
CA GLN A 82 4.75 4.23 -12.98
C GLN A 82 6.25 4.25 -13.29
N LEU A 83 7.10 3.91 -12.32
CA LEU A 83 8.55 3.83 -12.51
C LEU A 83 8.95 2.77 -13.54
N ASP A 84 8.30 1.61 -13.51
CA ASP A 84 8.52 0.56 -14.52
C ASP A 84 8.23 1.05 -15.95
N GLN A 85 7.27 1.96 -16.12
CA GLN A 85 6.96 2.54 -17.44
C GLN A 85 7.95 3.61 -17.85
N GLU A 86 8.34 4.50 -16.94
CA GLU A 86 9.20 5.65 -17.25
C GLU A 86 10.68 5.27 -17.40
N LEU A 87 11.15 4.25 -16.67
CA LEU A 87 12.56 3.87 -16.64
C LEU A 87 12.89 2.68 -17.54
N ALA A 88 11.89 2.00 -18.11
CA ALA A 88 12.12 0.94 -19.08
C ALA A 88 12.71 1.50 -20.39
N PRO A 89 13.64 0.78 -21.03
CA PRO A 89 14.17 -0.55 -20.66
C PRO A 89 15.45 -0.49 -19.82
N ASP A 90 15.89 0.70 -19.41
CA ASP A 90 17.23 0.93 -18.85
C ASP A 90 17.34 0.52 -17.38
N TYR A 91 16.22 0.51 -16.65
CA TYR A 91 16.16 0.09 -15.25
C TYR A 91 15.14 -1.03 -15.02
N GLU A 92 15.42 -1.85 -14.01
CA GLU A 92 14.49 -2.82 -13.43
C GLU A 92 14.18 -2.37 -12.00
N VAL A 93 12.90 -2.11 -11.71
CA VAL A 93 12.48 -1.64 -10.39
C VAL A 93 11.93 -2.81 -9.59
N VAL A 94 12.39 -2.93 -8.34
CA VAL A 94 11.79 -3.83 -7.34
C VAL A 94 11.25 -3.02 -6.18
N TYR A 95 10.25 -3.55 -5.47
CA TYR A 95 9.63 -2.84 -4.35
C TYR A 95 9.90 -3.53 -3.03
N PHE A 96 10.34 -2.79 -2.02
CA PHE A 96 10.39 -3.28 -0.65
C PHE A 96 9.17 -2.79 0.14
N SER A 97 8.37 -3.73 0.62
CA SER A 97 7.26 -3.41 1.53
C SER A 97 7.74 -3.47 2.97
N SER A 98 7.70 -2.33 3.65
CA SER A 98 7.94 -2.26 5.10
C SER A 98 6.83 -2.98 5.89
N ASN A 99 5.59 -2.99 5.40
CA ASN A 99 4.50 -3.74 6.04
C ASN A 99 4.73 -5.25 6.00
N PHE A 100 5.07 -5.79 4.82
CA PHE A 100 5.28 -7.23 4.64
C PHE A 100 6.70 -7.70 4.93
N HIS A 101 7.63 -6.78 5.20
CA HIS A 101 9.05 -7.05 5.44
C HIS A 101 9.69 -7.91 4.33
N GLN A 102 9.38 -7.62 3.06
CA GLN A 102 9.90 -8.38 1.93
C GLN A 102 10.02 -7.55 0.65
N ILE A 103 10.90 -8.02 -0.25
CA ILE A 103 11.04 -7.48 -1.60
C ILE A 103 10.08 -8.20 -2.54
N PHE A 104 9.39 -7.43 -3.37
CA PHE A 104 8.59 -7.89 -4.49
C PHE A 104 9.30 -7.52 -5.79
N THR A 105 9.34 -8.47 -6.72
CA THR A 105 9.89 -8.28 -8.08
C THR A 105 8.80 -8.30 -9.16
N ASN A 106 7.54 -8.40 -8.76
CA ASN A 106 6.39 -8.36 -9.65
C ASN A 106 5.24 -7.58 -8.98
N PRO A 107 4.76 -6.46 -9.57
CA PRO A 107 3.67 -5.65 -9.04
C PRO A 107 2.38 -6.43 -8.78
N VAL A 108 2.06 -7.43 -9.62
CA VAL A 108 0.85 -8.26 -9.49
C VAL A 108 0.87 -9.05 -8.18
N LYS A 109 2.04 -9.57 -7.78
CA LYS A 109 2.17 -10.32 -6.52
C LYS A 109 1.96 -9.44 -5.29
N LEU A 110 2.42 -8.19 -5.34
CA LEU A 110 2.16 -7.22 -4.27
C LEU A 110 0.67 -6.90 -4.22
N GLU A 111 0.07 -6.59 -5.37
CA GLU A 111 -1.36 -6.29 -5.49
C GLU A 111 -2.25 -7.41 -4.95
N GLU A 112 -1.98 -8.66 -5.29
CA GLU A 112 -2.69 -9.84 -4.76
C GLU A 112 -2.56 -9.93 -3.24
N LYS A 113 -1.37 -9.66 -2.69
CA LYS A 113 -1.13 -9.71 -1.25
C LYS A 113 -1.84 -8.58 -0.51
N LEU A 114 -1.89 -7.38 -1.09
CA LEU A 114 -2.64 -6.24 -0.56
C LEU A 114 -4.13 -6.54 -0.54
N LYS A 115 -4.70 -7.04 -1.65
CA LYS A 115 -6.10 -7.46 -1.72
C LYS A 115 -6.43 -8.54 -0.69
N LEU A 116 -5.57 -9.54 -0.52
CA LEU A 116 -5.75 -10.57 0.50
C LEU A 116 -5.66 -10.01 1.93
N ASN A 117 -4.85 -8.98 2.16
CA ASN A 117 -4.73 -8.32 3.45
C ASN A 117 -5.99 -7.51 3.77
N LEU A 118 -6.53 -6.74 2.81
CA LEU A 118 -7.81 -6.04 2.92
C LEU A 118 -8.94 -7.01 3.32
N MET A 119 -8.99 -8.20 2.70
CA MET A 119 -10.00 -9.23 3.02
C MET A 119 -9.87 -9.84 4.42
N LYS A 120 -8.77 -9.61 5.15
CA LYS A 120 -8.53 -10.19 6.48
C LYS A 120 -8.98 -9.29 7.64
N PHE A 121 -9.17 -8.00 7.41
CA PHE A 121 -9.54 -7.08 8.48
C PHE A 121 -11.06 -6.90 8.53
N ASN A 122 -11.59 -6.81 9.76
CA ASN A 122 -12.99 -6.79 10.15
C ASN A 122 -13.79 -8.09 9.98
N GLN A 123 -13.41 -9.12 10.74
CA GLN A 123 -14.30 -10.26 11.02
C GLN A 123 -15.11 -9.98 12.29
N ILE A 124 -16.43 -10.14 12.23
CA ILE A 124 -17.31 -9.97 13.39
C ILE A 124 -18.34 -11.10 13.47
N SER A 125 -18.85 -11.34 14.68
CA SER A 125 -19.96 -12.29 14.88
C SER A 125 -21.26 -11.76 14.29
N TRP A 126 -22.19 -12.66 14.00
CA TRP A 126 -23.54 -12.28 13.58
C TRP A 126 -24.26 -11.44 14.62
N GLU A 127 -24.07 -11.76 15.89
CA GLU A 127 -24.68 -11.06 17.02
C GLU A 127 -24.20 -9.61 17.07
N ASP A 128 -22.87 -9.40 17.01
CA ASP A 128 -22.26 -8.06 17.00
C ASP A 128 -22.65 -7.28 15.75
N ALA A 129 -22.68 -7.94 14.59
CA ALA A 129 -23.10 -7.33 13.33
C ALA A 129 -24.54 -6.83 13.39
N ARG A 130 -25.44 -7.65 13.95
CA ARG A 130 -26.86 -7.32 14.05
C ARG A 130 -27.10 -6.15 15.01
N GLU A 131 -26.36 -6.08 16.10
CA GLU A 131 -26.49 -4.99 17.08
C GLU A 131 -25.93 -3.67 16.56
N ASN A 132 -24.92 -3.71 15.69
CA ASN A 132 -24.19 -2.52 15.23
C ASN A 132 -24.33 -2.23 13.73
N ILE A 133 -25.32 -2.82 13.04
CA ILE A 133 -25.37 -2.84 11.58
C ILE A 133 -25.33 -1.45 10.93
N THR A 134 -25.98 -0.44 11.54
CA THR A 134 -25.99 0.93 11.01
C THR A 134 -24.60 1.56 11.05
N GLN A 135 -23.89 1.41 12.18
CA GLN A 135 -22.54 1.94 12.35
C GLN A 135 -21.55 1.23 11.42
N LEU A 136 -21.71 -0.08 11.26
CA LEU A 136 -20.89 -0.88 10.34
C LEU A 136 -21.12 -0.45 8.88
N CYS A 137 -22.37 -0.15 8.48
CA CYS A 137 -22.68 0.42 7.17
C CYS A 137 -22.01 1.78 6.94
N GLU A 138 -22.03 2.66 7.94
CA GLU A 138 -21.34 3.96 7.86
C GLU A 138 -19.82 3.78 7.75
N GLN A 139 -19.25 2.86 8.52
CA GLN A 139 -17.83 2.53 8.49
C GLN A 139 -17.38 2.01 7.12
N VAL A 140 -18.08 1.03 6.54
CA VAL A 140 -17.69 0.48 5.22
C VAL A 140 -17.82 1.49 4.09
N VAL A 141 -18.69 2.50 4.24
CA VAL A 141 -18.82 3.58 3.25
C VAL A 141 -17.72 4.64 3.46
N ALA A 142 -17.48 5.06 4.70
CA ALA A 142 -16.54 6.12 5.02
C ALA A 142 -15.08 5.69 4.78
N ASN A 143 -14.74 4.49 5.26
CA ASN A 143 -13.36 3.99 5.28
C ASN A 143 -13.07 3.02 4.13
N ARG A 144 -14.10 2.65 3.34
CA ARG A 144 -14.04 1.61 2.31
C ARG A 144 -13.64 0.23 2.86
N ASP A 145 -13.96 -0.01 4.13
CA ASP A 145 -13.71 -1.29 4.78
C ASP A 145 -14.56 -2.40 4.16
N ILE A 146 -14.02 -3.62 4.21
CA ILE A 146 -14.75 -4.85 3.92
C ILE A 146 -14.89 -5.60 5.25
N ILE A 147 -16.12 -5.93 5.65
CA ILE A 147 -16.40 -6.61 6.91
C ILE A 147 -16.96 -8.00 6.61
N VAL A 148 -16.34 -9.04 7.15
CA VAL A 148 -16.83 -10.42 7.08
C VAL A 148 -17.67 -10.71 8.32
N ILE A 149 -18.94 -11.04 8.12
CA ILE A 149 -19.89 -11.37 9.18
C ILE A 149 -20.06 -12.89 9.21
N HIS A 150 -19.66 -13.50 10.33
CA HIS A 150 -19.80 -14.94 10.55
C HIS A 150 -21.19 -15.28 11.05
N ARG A 151 -21.96 -16.02 10.24
CA ARG A 151 -23.28 -16.50 10.64
C ARG A 151 -23.17 -17.74 11.54
N PRO A 152 -24.03 -17.88 12.56
CA PRO A 152 -24.04 -19.06 13.43
C PRO A 152 -24.46 -20.34 12.66
N GLU A 153 -25.26 -20.17 11.60
CA GLU A 153 -25.61 -21.23 10.66
C GLU A 153 -25.48 -20.70 9.21
N GLY A 154 -24.84 -21.47 8.33
CA GLY A 154 -24.65 -21.13 6.92
C GLY A 154 -23.33 -20.44 6.60
N GLU A 155 -23.20 -19.92 5.37
CA GLU A 155 -22.01 -19.23 4.90
C GLU A 155 -21.90 -17.81 5.48
N SER A 156 -20.68 -17.40 5.80
CA SER A 156 -20.36 -16.01 6.13
C SER A 156 -20.75 -15.07 4.99
N VAL A 157 -21.09 -13.83 5.33
CA VAL A 157 -21.38 -12.78 4.35
C VAL A 157 -20.40 -11.64 4.45
N VAL A 158 -20.26 -10.89 3.37
CA VAL A 158 -19.43 -9.70 3.30
C VAL A 158 -20.31 -8.46 3.28
N LEU A 159 -20.01 -7.51 4.15
CA LEU A 159 -20.54 -6.16 4.13
C LEU A 159 -19.46 -5.24 3.55
N MET A 160 -19.81 -4.49 2.51
CA MET A 160 -18.93 -3.55 1.82
C MET A 160 -19.76 -2.42 1.20
N ALA A 161 -19.12 -1.31 0.85
CA ALA A 161 -19.76 -0.25 0.08
C ALA A 161 -20.23 -0.73 -1.30
N ILE A 162 -21.38 -0.24 -1.76
CA ILE A 162 -21.96 -0.64 -3.05
C ILE A 162 -21.10 -0.15 -4.22
N GLU A 163 -20.44 0.99 -4.07
CA GLU A 163 -19.49 1.54 -5.04
C GLU A 163 -18.32 0.59 -5.27
N GLU A 164 -17.77 0.01 -4.20
CA GLU A 164 -16.69 -0.97 -4.27
C GLU A 164 -17.16 -2.27 -4.93
N LEU A 165 -18.37 -2.75 -4.62
CA LEU A 165 -18.94 -3.92 -5.29
C LEU A 165 -19.11 -3.68 -6.79
N ASN A 166 -19.62 -2.51 -7.18
CA ASN A 166 -19.78 -2.15 -8.59
C ASN A 166 -18.43 -2.11 -9.30
N HIS A 167 -17.41 -1.52 -8.68
CA HIS A 167 -16.06 -1.48 -9.23
C HIS A 167 -15.49 -2.89 -9.47
N LEU A 168 -15.71 -3.82 -8.52
CA LEU A 168 -15.31 -5.22 -8.68
C LEU A 168 -16.01 -5.88 -9.87
N ILE A 169 -17.34 -5.71 -9.99
CA ILE A 169 -18.13 -6.30 -11.08
C ILE A 169 -17.65 -5.76 -12.43
N THR A 170 -17.39 -4.46 -12.54
CA THR A 170 -16.91 -3.86 -13.79
C THR A 170 -15.50 -4.30 -14.17
N THR A 171 -14.67 -4.67 -13.21
CA THR A 171 -13.28 -5.11 -13.45
C THR A 171 -13.19 -6.61 -13.81
N ALA A 172 -14.20 -7.40 -13.45
CA ALA A 172 -14.25 -8.84 -13.70
C ALA A 172 -14.71 -9.21 -15.13
N HIS A 173 -15.09 -8.22 -15.94
CA HIS A 173 -15.55 -8.36 -17.33
C HIS A 173 -14.56 -7.74 -18.32
#